data_AF-A0A2P6QSM5-F1
#
_entry.id   AF-A0A2P6QSM5-F1
#
_cell.length_a   1.000
_cell.length_b   1.000
_cell.length_c   1.000
_cell.angle_alpha   90.00
_cell.angle_beta   90.00
_cell.angle_gamma   90.00
#
_symmetry.space_group_name_H-M   'P 1'
#
loop_
_entity.id
_entity.type
_entity.pdbx_description
1 polymer ?
#
loop_
_entity_poly.entity_id
_entity_poly.type
_entity_poly.pdbx_seq_one_letter_code
_entity_poly.pdbx_strand_id
1 'polypeptide(L)'
;MVDVVKAKATDTVNHINDLLKQTSGAQPLSSCLDVYNVVIQAKVPKAGEALSKGDPKFAEQGMNDVGLGADLCENSFSGSSSPLTYLNKTVRDVADMASAIVQHFDMHMSSCFSFQLC
;
A
#
# COMPACT_ATOMS: atom_id res chain seq x y z
N MET A 1 6.52 -2.69 -9.56
CA MET A 1 6.07 -2.97 -8.18
C MET A 1 4.76 -2.27 -7.83
N VAL A 2 4.57 -0.98 -8.17
CA VAL A 2 3.33 -0.23 -7.84
C VAL A 2 2.06 -0.93 -8.33
N ASP A 3 2.06 -1.52 -9.53
CA ASP A 3 0.89 -2.25 -10.04
C ASP A 3 0.54 -3.50 -9.22
N VAL A 4 1.54 -4.18 -8.66
CA VAL A 4 1.32 -5.35 -7.78
C VAL A 4 0.65 -4.90 -6.48
N VAL A 5 1.13 -3.79 -5.90
CA VAL A 5 0.52 -3.19 -4.71
C VAL A 5 -0.93 -2.78 -5.00
N LYS A 6 -1.18 -2.14 -6.15
CA LYS A 6 -2.52 -1.78 -6.61
C LYS A 6 -3.44 -3.00 -6.74
N ALA A 7 -2.95 -4.06 -7.38
CA ALA A 7 -3.71 -5.29 -7.57
C ALA A 7 -4.11 -5.90 -6.22
N LYS A 8 -3.17 -6.03 -5.27
CA LYS A 8 -3.45 -6.59 -3.95
C LYS A 8 -4.39 -5.72 -3.12
N ALA A 9 -4.24 -4.40 -3.16
CA ALA A 9 -5.18 -3.50 -2.51
C ALA A 9 -6.60 -3.62 -3.13
N THR A 10 -6.69 -3.77 -4.45
CA THR A 10 -7.97 -3.95 -5.16
C THR A 10 -8.62 -5.29 -4.82
N ASP A 11 -7.85 -6.37 -4.75
CA ASP A 11 -8.32 -7.68 -4.29
C ASP A 11 -8.92 -7.59 -2.88
N THR A 12 -8.26 -6.86 -1.98
CA THR A 12 -8.76 -6.62 -0.61
C THR A 12 -10.08 -5.84 -0.62
N VAL A 13 -10.19 -4.77 -1.42
CA VAL A 13 -11.45 -4.02 -1.55
C VAL A 13 -12.59 -4.89 -2.05
N ASN A 14 -12.34 -5.73 -3.05
CA ASN A 14 -13.35 -6.66 -3.57
C ASN A 14 -13.82 -7.62 -2.48
N HIS A 15 -12.89 -8.17 -1.69
CA HIS A 15 -13.23 -9.06 -0.59
C HIS A 15 -14.01 -8.35 0.52
N ILE A 16 -13.64 -7.12 0.89
CA ILE A 16 -14.39 -6.30 1.85
C ILE A 16 -15.83 -6.08 1.37
N ASN A 17 -16.01 -5.73 0.10
CA ASN A 17 -17.34 -5.55 -0.48
C ASN A 17 -18.19 -6.82 -0.41
N ASP A 18 -17.59 -7.99 -0.65
CA ASP A 18 -18.30 -9.27 -0.54
C ASP A 18 -18.69 -9.62 0.91
N LEU A 19 -17.86 -9.27 1.89
CA LEU A 19 -18.19 -9.41 3.31
C LEU A 19 -19.31 -8.46 3.74
N LEU A 20 -19.30 -7.22 3.27
CA LEU A 20 -20.32 -6.20 3.55
C LEU A 20 -21.69 -6.58 2.98
N LYS A 21 -21.76 -7.29 1.85
CA LYS A 21 -23.02 -7.84 1.32
C LYS A 21 -23.63 -8.90 2.23
N GLN A 22 -22.80 -9.64 2.96
CA GLN A 22 -23.23 -10.75 3.82
C GLN A 22 -23.56 -10.29 5.25
N THR A 23 -22.97 -9.17 5.69
CA THR A 23 -23.06 -8.70 7.08
C THR A 23 -23.50 -7.24 7.12
N SER A 24 -24.75 -6.98 7.49
CA SER A 24 -25.23 -5.61 7.69
C SER A 24 -24.61 -5.00 8.96
N GLY A 25 -24.01 -3.81 8.85
CA GLY A 25 -23.58 -3.01 10.01
C GLY A 25 -22.16 -3.27 10.55
N ALA A 26 -21.28 -3.90 9.78
CA ALA A 26 -19.90 -4.15 10.19
C ALA A 26 -19.02 -2.88 10.06
N GLN A 27 -19.06 -2.00 11.08
CA GLN A 27 -18.28 -0.75 11.13
C GLN A 27 -16.77 -0.93 10.82
N PRO A 28 -16.08 -2.00 11.28
CA PRO A 28 -14.68 -2.22 10.92
C PRO A 28 -14.47 -2.43 9.41
N LEU A 29 -15.36 -3.18 8.75
CA LEU A 29 -15.29 -3.42 7.30
C LEU A 29 -15.49 -2.13 6.50
N SER A 30 -16.45 -1.29 6.89
CA SER A 30 -16.65 0.01 6.25
C SER A 30 -15.43 0.92 6.42
N SER A 31 -14.87 0.96 7.64
CA SER A 31 -13.64 1.74 7.91
C SER A 31 -12.47 1.26 7.05
N CYS A 32 -12.30 -0.06 6.91
CA CYS A 32 -11.30 -0.64 6.01
C CYS A 32 -11.53 -0.25 4.55
N LEU A 33 -12.78 -0.27 4.07
CA LEU A 33 -13.11 0.11 2.70
C LEU A 33 -12.69 1.56 2.41
N ASP A 34 -12.97 2.48 3.32
CA ASP A 34 -12.58 3.89 3.20
C ASP A 34 -11.05 4.05 3.14
N VAL A 35 -10.33 3.36 4.03
CA VAL A 35 -8.86 3.37 4.04
C VAL A 35 -8.28 2.84 2.73
N TYR A 36 -8.77 1.70 2.24
CA TYR A 36 -8.30 1.11 0.99
C TYR A 36 -8.66 1.94 -0.25
N ASN A 37 -9.80 2.63 -0.24
CA ASN A 37 -10.14 3.57 -1.31
C ASN A 37 -9.11 4.72 -1.36
N VAL A 38 -8.70 5.27 -0.22
CA VAL A 38 -7.62 6.28 -0.17
C VAL A 38 -6.29 5.70 -0.67
N VAL A 39 -5.96 4.47 -0.28
CA VAL A 39 -4.76 3.77 -0.77
C VAL A 39 -4.75 3.68 -2.29
N ILE A 40 -5.84 3.21 -2.90
CA ILE A 40 -5.92 2.97 -4.35
C ILE A 40 -6.03 4.27 -5.15
N GLN A 41 -6.77 5.25 -4.64
CA GLN A 41 -7.07 6.48 -5.38
C GLN A 41 -6.02 7.57 -5.19
N ALA A 42 -5.29 7.57 -4.07
CA ALA A 42 -4.33 8.62 -3.75
C ALA A 42 -2.90 8.11 -3.56
N LYS A 43 -2.69 7.09 -2.71
CA LYS A 43 -1.33 6.68 -2.30
C LYS A 43 -0.57 5.96 -3.42
N VAL A 44 -1.21 4.96 -4.03
CA VAL A 44 -0.66 4.20 -5.16
C VAL A 44 -0.38 5.11 -6.37
N PRO A 45 -1.32 5.97 -6.82
CA PRO A 45 -1.05 6.90 -7.93
C PRO A 45 0.08 7.89 -7.62
N LYS A 46 0.11 8.46 -6.41
CA LYS A 46 1.17 9.40 -6.01
C LYS A 46 2.55 8.75 -6.05
N ALA A 47 2.66 7.49 -5.60
CA ALA A 47 3.92 6.76 -5.68
C ALA A 47 4.34 6.45 -7.13
N GLY A 48 3.38 6.08 -7.99
CA GLY A 48 3.63 5.87 -9.42
C GLY A 48 4.06 7.14 -10.15
N GLU A 49 3.44 8.28 -9.82
CA GLU A 49 3.82 9.59 -10.34
C GLU A 49 5.22 9.99 -9.89
N ALA A 50 5.54 9.82 -8.61
CA ALA A 50 6.86 10.11 -8.06
C ALA A 50 7.96 9.29 -8.73
N LEU A 51 7.73 7.98 -8.94
CA LEU A 51 8.64 7.14 -9.73
C LEU A 51 8.84 7.66 -11.16
N SER A 52 7.75 8.02 -11.83
CA SER A 52 7.79 8.51 -13.21
C SER A 52 8.54 9.83 -13.34
N LYS A 53 8.58 10.63 -12.27
CA LYS A 53 9.30 11.92 -12.20
C LYS A 53 10.73 11.79 -11.65
N GLY A 54 11.18 10.59 -11.31
CA GLY A 54 12.50 10.38 -10.72
C GLY A 54 12.62 10.88 -9.28
N ASP A 55 11.53 10.84 -8.52
CA ASP A 55 11.46 11.21 -7.10
C ASP A 55 11.28 9.96 -6.21
N PRO A 56 12.37 9.23 -5.92
CA PRO A 56 12.28 7.98 -5.19
C PRO A 56 11.86 8.17 -3.73
N LYS A 57 12.17 9.30 -3.09
CA LYS A 57 11.77 9.55 -1.69
C LYS A 57 10.25 9.66 -1.55
N PHE A 58 9.60 10.38 -2.47
CA PHE A 58 8.14 10.46 -2.46
C PHE A 58 7.48 9.13 -2.89
N ALA A 59 8.14 8.35 -3.76
CA ALA A 59 7.67 7.02 -4.11
C ALA A 59 7.75 6.02 -2.93
N GLU A 60 8.87 6.03 -2.20
CA GLU A 60 9.09 5.24 -0.99
C GLU A 60 8.03 5.59 0.07
N GLN A 61 7.87 6.90 0.34
CA GLN A 61 6.84 7.38 1.26
C GLN A 61 5.44 6.92 0.84
N GLY A 62 5.13 6.99 -0.46
CA GLY A 62 3.85 6.53 -0.98
C GLY A 62 3.62 5.03 -0.75
N MET A 63 4.66 4.19 -0.85
CA MET A 63 4.58 2.76 -0.54
C MET A 63 4.43 2.51 0.96
N ASN A 64 5.19 3.21 1.81
CA ASN A 64 5.05 3.12 3.27
C ASN A 64 3.63 3.52 3.73
N ASP A 65 3.04 4.54 3.10
CA ASP A 65 1.65 4.96 3.35
C ASP A 65 0.63 3.86 2.99
N VAL A 66 0.90 3.03 1.96
CA VAL A 66 0.06 1.86 1.66
C VAL A 66 0.14 0.82 2.78
N GLY A 67 1.36 0.52 3.23
CA GLY A 67 1.58 -0.39 4.35
C GLY A 67 0.87 0.09 5.63
N LEU A 68 0.91 1.39 5.92
CA LEU A 68 0.18 2.00 7.03
C LEU A 68 -1.34 1.86 6.87
N GLY A 69 -1.87 2.03 5.65
CA GLY A 69 -3.28 1.82 5.37
C GLY A 69 -3.75 0.39 5.70
N ALA A 70 -2.94 -0.62 5.34
CA ALA A 70 -3.25 -2.01 5.67
C ALA A 70 -3.27 -2.26 7.20
N ASP A 71 -2.30 -1.71 7.92
CA ASP A 71 -2.24 -1.79 9.39
C ASP A 71 -3.44 -1.09 10.05
N LEU A 72 -3.82 0.10 9.56
CA LEU A 72 -4.97 0.84 10.07
C LEU A 72 -6.27 0.06 9.89
N CYS A 73 -6.44 -0.60 8.74
CA CYS A 73 -7.56 -1.50 8.53
C CYS A 73 -7.54 -2.67 9.53
N GLU A 74 -6.40 -3.35 9.69
CA GLU A 74 -6.31 -4.49 10.62
C GLU A 74 -6.59 -4.08 12.08
N ASN A 75 -6.06 -2.94 12.50
CA ASN A 75 -6.25 -2.41 13.84
C ASN A 75 -7.70 -1.97 14.12
N SER A 76 -8.51 -1.71 13.10
CA SER A 76 -9.94 -1.39 13.27
C SER A 76 -10.74 -2.54 13.91
N PHE A 77 -10.23 -3.78 13.85
CA PHE A 77 -10.85 -4.94 14.48
C PHE A 77 -10.53 -5.09 15.98
N SER A 78 -9.70 -4.20 16.56
CA SER A 78 -9.45 -4.09 18.01
C SER A 78 -9.09 -5.42 18.70
N GLY A 79 -8.35 -6.29 18.02
CA GLY A 79 -7.94 -7.60 18.55
C GLY A 79 -8.98 -8.73 18.41
N SER A 80 -10.16 -8.44 17.85
CA SER A 80 -11.07 -9.48 17.35
C SER A 80 -10.47 -10.17 16.13
N SER A 81 -10.94 -11.38 15.82
CA SER A 81 -10.51 -12.07 14.59
C SER A 81 -10.94 -11.25 13.37
N SER A 82 -9.95 -10.65 12.69
CA SER A 82 -10.14 -9.93 11.44
C SER A 82 -10.31 -10.94 10.31
N PRO A 83 -11.38 -10.86 9.50
CA PRO A 83 -11.50 -11.67 8.28
C PRO A 83 -10.50 -11.22 7.20
N LEU A 84 -9.76 -10.13 7.44
CA LEU A 84 -8.85 -9.50 6.48
C LEU A 84 -7.38 -9.72 6.83
N THR A 85 -7.02 -10.36 7.95
CA THR A 85 -5.64 -10.45 8.44
C THR A 85 -4.64 -10.87 7.36
N TYR A 86 -4.96 -11.92 6.59
CA TYR A 86 -4.09 -12.40 5.53
C TYR A 86 -3.93 -11.38 4.38
N LEU A 87 -5.02 -10.73 4.00
CA LEU A 87 -5.04 -9.75 2.91
C LEU A 87 -4.33 -8.46 3.31
N ASN A 88 -4.58 -7.95 4.53
CA ASN A 88 -3.89 -6.80 5.09
C ASN A 88 -2.39 -7.06 5.19
N LYS A 89 -1.99 -8.22 5.71
CA LYS A 89 -0.58 -8.61 5.73
C LYS A 89 0.02 -8.69 4.34
N THR A 90 -0.69 -9.28 3.37
CA THR A 90 -0.21 -9.36 1.99
C THR A 90 0.03 -7.98 1.39
N VAL A 91 -0.89 -7.03 1.57
CA VAL A 91 -0.73 -5.65 1.10
C VAL A 91 0.44 -4.97 1.78
N ARG A 92 0.58 -5.14 3.11
CA ARG A 92 1.71 -4.62 3.88
C ARG A 92 3.04 -5.15 3.36
N ASP A 93 3.17 -6.46 3.22
CA ASP A 93 4.40 -7.11 2.78
C ASP A 93 4.81 -6.66 1.36
N VAL A 94 3.85 -6.56 0.42
CA VAL A 94 4.17 -6.07 -0.94
C VAL A 94 4.48 -4.57 -0.98
N ALA A 95 3.90 -3.77 -0.08
CA ALA A 95 4.21 -2.36 0.05
C ALA A 95 5.63 -2.16 0.61
N ASP A 96 6.01 -2.93 1.63
CA ASP A 96 7.35 -2.90 2.22
C ASP A 96 8.42 -3.34 1.21
N MET A 97 8.15 -4.40 0.43
CA MET A 97 9.02 -4.81 -0.67
C MET A 97 9.15 -3.71 -1.74
N ALA A 98 8.03 -3.07 -2.12
CA ALA A 98 8.06 -1.98 -3.09
C ALA A 98 8.87 -0.78 -2.59
N SER A 99 8.70 -0.42 -1.32
CA SER A 99 9.46 0.63 -0.64
C SER A 99 10.97 0.35 -0.65
N ALA A 100 11.37 -0.87 -0.27
CA ALA A 100 12.77 -1.29 -0.29
C ALA A 100 13.39 -1.27 -1.70
N ILE A 101 12.62 -1.67 -2.72
CA ILE A 101 13.05 -1.60 -4.12
C ILE A 101 13.30 -0.13 -4.54
N VAL A 102 12.38 0.78 -4.21
CA VAL A 102 12.51 2.21 -4.52
C VAL A 102 13.77 2.78 -3.86
N GLN A 103 13.96 2.50 -2.57
CA GLN A 103 15.12 2.95 -1.81
C GLN A 103 16.44 2.44 -2.39
N HIS A 104 16.46 1.18 -2.86
CA HIS A 104 17.65 0.60 -3.48
C HIS A 104 18.03 1.33 -4.79
N PHE A 105 17.05 1.74 -5.59
CA PHE A 105 17.30 2.53 -6.79
C PHE A 105 17.81 3.95 -6.50
N ASP A 106 17.34 4.61 -5.43
CA ASP A 106 17.84 5.93 -5.00
C ASP A 106 19.34 5.90 -4.66
N MET A 107 19.79 4.87 -3.95
CA MET A 107 21.20 4.70 -3.58
C MET A 107 22.09 4.50 -4.81
N HIS A 108 21.63 3.75 -5.81
CA HIS A 108 22.36 3.57 -7.07
C HIS A 108 22.45 4.87 -7.90
N MET A 109 21.39 5.65 -7.95
CA MET A 109 21.41 6.95 -8.65
C MET A 109 22.30 7.96 -7.93
N SER A 110 22.24 8.01 -6.60
CA SER A 110 23.10 8.88 -5.78
C SER A 110 24.58 8.51 -5.87
N SER A 111 24.90 7.21 -6.00
CA SER A 111 26.28 6.75 -6.23
C SER A 111 26.77 7.02 -7.65
N CYS A 112 25.93 6.92 -8.70
CA CYS A 112 26.35 7.37 -10.05
C CYS A 112 26.61 8.88 -10.08
N PHE A 113 25.79 9.68 -9.38
CA PHE A 113 25.99 11.13 -9.25
C PHE A 113 27.27 11.50 -8.50
N SER A 114 27.63 10.73 -7.47
CA SER A 114 28.83 10.98 -6.66
C SER A 114 30.13 10.56 -7.35
N PHE A 115 30.07 9.60 -8.29
CA PHE A 115 31.25 9.07 -8.97
C PHE A 115 31.45 9.54 -10.42
N GLN A 116 30.51 10.30 -11.00
CA GLN A 116 30.64 10.85 -12.36
C GLN A 116 31.08 9.81 -13.41
N LEU A 117 30.63 8.57 -13.24
CA LEU A 117 30.79 7.47 -14.20
C LEU A 117 29.42 6.88 -14.51
N CYS A 118 28.63 7.71 -15.17
CA CYS A 118 27.63 7.34 -16.15
C CYS A 118 28.11 8.06 -17.44
#